data_AF-A0A7L4RHY4-F1
#
_entry.id   AF-A0A7L4RHY4-F1
#
_cell.length_a   1.000
_cell.length_b   1.000
_cell.length_c   1.000
_cell.angle_alpha   90.00
_cell.angle_beta   90.00
_cell.angle_gamma   90.00
#
_symmetry.space_group_name_H-M   'P 1'
#
loop_
_entity.id
_entity.type
_entity.pdbx_description
1 polymer ?
#
loop_
_entity_poly.entity_id
_entity_poly.type
_entity_poly.pdbx_seq_one_letter_code
_entity_poly.pdbx_strand_id
1 'polypeptide(L)' 'MGLSKKDLTKRKSNLKTRLEELEKKAFNDPLKKDVALHEEIAELKKKIAEQGC' A
#
# COMPACT_ATOMS: atom_id res chain seq x y z
N MET A 1 -21.75 9.07 8.36
CA MET A 1 -21.80 7.61 8.11
C MET A 1 -20.41 7.04 8.35
N GLY A 2 -20.19 6.41 9.50
CA GLY A 2 -18.92 5.72 9.79
C GLY A 2 -18.86 4.40 9.02
N LEU A 3 -17.71 4.13 8.41
CA LEU A 3 -17.45 2.84 7.76
C LEU A 3 -17.61 1.70 8.79
N SER A 4 -18.27 0.62 8.40
CA SER A 4 -18.35 -0.55 9.27
C SER A 4 -16.96 -1.14 9.49
N LYS A 5 -16.72 -1.78 10.63
CA LYS A 5 -15.44 -2.47 10.91
C LYS A 5 -15.05 -3.42 9.77
N LYS A 6 -16.03 -4.06 9.13
CA LYS A 6 -15.83 -4.94 7.97
C LYS A 6 -15.30 -4.19 6.74
N ASP A 7 -15.78 -2.98 6.48
CA ASP A 7 -15.34 -2.16 5.35
C ASP A 7 -13.92 -1.63 5.56
N LEU A 8 -13.56 -1.27 6.79
CA LEU A 8 -12.19 -0.90 7.16
C LEU A 8 -11.23 -2.07 6.94
N THR A 9 -11.60 -3.28 7.37
CA THR A 9 -10.78 -4.48 7.13
C THR A 9 -10.63 -4.78 5.64
N LYS A 10 -11.70 -4.68 4.85
CA LYS A 10 -11.63 -4.85 3.38
C LYS A 10 -10.71 -3.82 2.73
N ARG A 11 -10.81 -2.54 3.11
CA ARG A 11 -9.92 -1.49 2.61
C ARG A 11 -8.47 -1.76 2.96
N LYS A 12 -8.19 -2.14 4.21
CA LYS A 12 -6.84 -2.51 4.64
C LYS A 12 -6.28 -3.71 3.87
N SER A 13 -7.10 -4.73 3.64
CA SER A 13 -6.71 -5.90 2.85
C SER A 13 -6.37 -5.51 1.41
N ASN A 14 -7.22 -4.71 0.76
CA ASN A 14 -6.98 -4.26 -0.61
C ASN A 14 -5.71 -3.40 -0.74
N LEU A 15 -5.45 -2.53 0.25
CA LEU A 15 -4.23 -1.71 0.28
C LEU A 15 -2.96 -2.56 0.45
N LYS A 16 -3.02 -3.60 1.29
CA LYS A 16 -1.91 -4.55 1.44
C LYS A 16 -1.64 -5.33 0.16
N THR A 17 -2.67 -5.85 -0.50
CA THR A 17 -2.53 -6.58 -1.76
C THR A 17 -1.88 -5.71 -2.84
N ARG A 18 -2.35 -4.46 -3.01
CA ARG A 18 -1.72 -3.51 -3.93
C ARG A 18 -0.25 -3.25 -3.60
N LEU A 19 0.07 -3.10 -2.32
CA LEU A 19 1.43 -2.87 -1.87
C LEU A 19 2.34 -4.07 -2.17
N GLU A 20 1.87 -5.30 -1.95
CA GLU A 20 2.63 -6.51 -2.31
C GLU A 20 2.89 -6.61 -3.82
N GLU A 21 1.93 -6.24 -4.66
CA GLU A 21 2.12 -6.21 -6.11
C GLU A 21 3.16 -5.17 -6.53
N LEU A 22 3.13 -3.98 -5.92
CA LEU A 22 4.11 -2.93 -6.18
C LEU A 22 5.49 -3.29 -5.64
N GLU A 23 5.58 -3.90 -4.45
CA GLU A 23 6.86 -4.37 -3.90
C GLU A 23 7.49 -5.47 -4.76
N LYS A 24 6.70 -6.36 -5.36
CA LYS A 24 7.21 -7.34 -6.35
C LYS A 24 7.75 -6.67 -7.61
N LYS A 25 7.13 -5.58 -8.06
CA LYS A 25 7.65 -4.79 -9.19
C LYS A 25 8.93 -4.05 -8.81
N ALA A 26 8.97 -3.43 -7.63
CA ALA A 26 10.14 -2.77 -7.06
C ALA A 26 11.32 -3.73 -6.85
N PHE A 27 11.05 -4.98 -6.48
CA PHE A 27 12.07 -6.01 -6.30
C PHE A 27 12.85 -6.27 -7.61
N ASN A 28 12.16 -6.18 -8.75
CA ASN A 28 12.77 -6.31 -10.07
C ASN A 28 13.41 -4.99 -10.57
N ASP A 29 13.24 -3.87 -9.84
CA ASP A 29 13.86 -2.58 -10.13
C ASP A 29 14.88 -2.20 -9.04
N PRO A 30 16.03 -2.89 -8.96
CA PRO A 30 17.02 -2.65 -7.91
C PRO A 30 17.66 -1.25 -7.97
N LEU A 31 17.52 -0.57 -9.11
CA LEU A 31 18.07 0.76 -9.35
C LEU A 31 17.12 1.90 -8.98
N LYS A 32 15.90 1.60 -8.50
CA LYS A 32 14.86 2.60 -8.23
C LYS A 32 14.68 3.61 -9.36
N LYS A 33 14.78 3.12 -10.60
CA LYS A 33 14.58 3.95 -11.79
C LYS A 33 13.16 4.48 -11.82
N ASP A 34 12.21 3.69 -11.34
CA ASP A 34 10.83 4.12 -11.21
C ASP A 34 10.58 4.76 -9.84
N VAL A 35 10.97 6.04 -9.72
CA VAL A 35 10.80 6.83 -8.50
C VAL A 35 9.33 6.87 -8.08
N ALA A 36 8.42 7.03 -9.04
CA ALA A 36 6.98 7.06 -8.80
C ALA A 36 6.48 5.76 -8.14
N LEU A 37 6.97 4.61 -8.59
CA LEU A 37 6.64 3.31 -7.98
C LEU A 37 7.11 3.23 -6.52
N HIS A 38 8.32 3.71 -6.22
CA HIS A 38 8.84 3.72 -4.85
C HIS A 38 8.11 4.73 -3.94
N GLU A 39 7.73 5.89 -4.46
CA GLU A 39 6.90 6.86 -3.75
C GLU A 39 5.52 6.29 -3.45
N GLU A 40 4.89 5.61 -4.41
CA GLU A 40 3.58 4.99 -4.22
C GLU A 40 3.62 3.88 -3.15
N ILE A 41 4.68 3.06 -3.11
CA ILE A 41 4.89 2.07 -2.05
C ILE A 41 5.01 2.75 -0.68
N ALA A 42 5.79 3.84 -0.59
CA ALA A 42 5.98 4.59 0.66
C ALA A 42 4.66 5.21 1.14
N GLU A 43 3.88 5.80 0.23
CA GLU A 43 2.58 6.38 0.53
C GLU A 43 1.57 5.32 0.98
N LEU A 44 1.51 4.18 0.30
CA LEU A 44 0.66 3.06 0.68
C LEU A 44 1.04 2.49 2.05
N LYS A 45 2.33 2.36 2.35
CA LYS A 45 2.81 1.96 3.70
C LYS A 45 2.32 2.92 4.76
N LYS A 46 2.44 4.23 4.51
CA LYS A 46 1.99 5.27 5.43
C LYS A 46 0.47 5.23 5.63
N LYS A 47 -0.31 5.12 4.55
CA LYS A 47 -1.78 4.98 4.61
C LYS A 47 -2.24 3.75 5.40
N ILE A 48 -1.55 2.61 5.26
CA ILE A 48 -1.88 1.39 6.04
C ILE A 48 -1.55 1.58 7.52
N ALA A 49 -0.46 2.29 7.84
CA ALA A 49 -0.08 2.62 9.21
C ALA A 49 -1.11 3.58 9.85
N GLU A 50 -1.52 4.62 9.11
CA GLU A 50 -2.54 5.59 9.56
C GLU A 50 -3.93 4.95 9.71
N GLN A 51 -4.32 4.01 8.84
CA GLN A 51 -5.57 3.23 9.01
C GLN A 51 -5.48 2.15 10.10
N GLY A 52 -4.31 1.95 10.69
CA GLY A 52 -4.07 1.00 11.78
C GLY A 52 -4.15 1.59 13.18
N CYS A 53 -4.20 2.93 13.32
CA CYS A 53 -4.35 3.66 14.57
C CYS A 53 -5.81 3.98 14.88
#